data_AF-A0A3B8JRT8-F1
#
_entry.id   AF-A0A3B8JRT8-F1
#
_cell.length_a   1.000
_cell.length_b   1.000
_cell.length_c   1.000
_cell.angle_alpha   90.00
_cell.angle_beta   90.00
_cell.angle_gamma   90.00
#
_symmetry.space_group_name_H-M   'P 1'
#
loop_
_entity.id
_entity.type
_entity.pdbx_description
1 polymer ?
#
loop_
_entity_poly.entity_id
_entity_poly.type
_entity_poly.pdbx_seq_one_letter_code
_entity_poly.pdbx_strand_id
1 'polypeptide(L)'
;MRVVIQRVKSSQVEVDSIIVGKIGRGLNLLVGIADTDTEAELDWMARKCLDLRLFPGTDTSSDRFSKSIQEINGELLVVSQFTLYGD
;
A
#
# COMPACT_ATOMS: atom_id res chain seq x y z
N MET A 1 4.61 -5.24 12.98
CA MET A 1 4.72 -4.45 11.74
C MET A 1 3.63 -3.38 11.67
N ARG A 2 3.93 -2.18 11.14
CA ARG A 2 2.95 -1.12 10.87
C ARG A 2 2.98 -0.73 9.40
N VAL A 3 1.81 -0.57 8.78
CA VAL A 3 1.69 -0.09 7.40
C VAL A 3 0.65 1.02 7.33
N VAL A 4 1.03 2.17 6.79
CA VAL A 4 0.08 3.21 6.37
C VAL A 4 -0.21 3.00 4.90
N ILE A 5 -1.48 2.78 4.58
CA ILE A 5 -1.96 2.50 3.22
C ILE A 5 -2.64 3.75 2.67
N GLN A 6 -2.20 4.19 1.50
CA GLN A 6 -2.79 5.32 0.79
C GLN A 6 -3.29 4.86 -0.58
N ARG A 7 -4.59 5.03 -0.83
CA ARG A 7 -5.17 4.84 -2.17
C ARG A 7 -4.78 6.02 -3.06
N VAL A 8 -4.07 5.75 -4.16
CA VAL A 8 -3.51 6.79 -5.02
C VAL A 8 -3.99 6.69 -6.47
N LYS A 9 -4.06 7.85 -7.13
CA LYS A 9 -4.19 7.92 -8.60
C LYS A 9 -2.84 7.75 -9.30
N SER A 10 -1.77 8.17 -8.63
CA SER A 10 -0.35 7.99 -9.00
C SER A 10 0.51 8.25 -7.77
N SER A 11 1.72 7.69 -7.73
CA SER A 11 2.72 7.95 -6.69
C SER A 11 4.12 7.70 -7.22
N GLN A 12 5.13 8.39 -6.70
CA GLN A 12 6.53 8.20 -7.08
C GLN A 12 7.49 8.51 -5.92
N VAL A 13 8.69 7.95 -5.99
CA VAL A 13 9.83 8.27 -5.14
C VAL A 13 10.94 8.86 -6.02
N GLU A 14 11.53 9.94 -5.52
CA GLU A 14 12.60 10.68 -6.19
C GLU A 14 13.78 10.81 -5.24
N VAL A 15 14.99 10.50 -5.72
CA VAL A 15 16.26 10.66 -4.99
C VAL A 15 17.19 11.46 -5.90
N ASP A 16 17.71 12.59 -5.40
CA ASP A 16 18.56 13.51 -6.17
C ASP A 16 17.97 13.88 -7.53
N SER A 17 16.66 14.14 -7.56
CA SER A 17 15.89 14.42 -8.77
C SER A 17 15.77 13.30 -9.80
N ILE A 18 16.09 12.07 -9.41
CA ILE A 18 15.93 10.87 -10.22
C ILE A 18 14.77 10.02 -9.68
N ILE A 19 13.82 9.69 -10.55
CA ILE A 19 12.71 8.80 -10.21
C ILE A 19 13.26 7.37 -10.08
N VAL A 20 13.23 6.83 -8.86
CA VAL A 20 13.66 5.46 -8.54
C VAL A 20 12.50 4.47 -8.44
N GLY A 21 11.26 4.97 -8.38
CA GLY A 21 10.06 4.17 -8.39
C GLY A 21 8.83 5.01 -8.69
N LYS A 22 7.91 4.51 -9.52
CA LYS A 22 6.69 5.21 -9.90
C LYS A 22 5.59 4.23 -10.22
N ILE A 23 4.38 4.57 -9.82
CA ILE A 23 3.14 3.85 -10.12
C ILE A 23 2.06 4.81 -10.61
N GLY A 24 1.14 4.30 -11.40
CA GLY A 24 -0.16 4.88 -11.70
C GLY A 24 -1.18 4.56 -10.61
N ARG A 25 -2.37 4.11 -11.01
CA ARG A 25 -3.48 3.84 -10.10
C ARG A 25 -3.13 2.65 -9.20
N GLY A 26 -3.13 2.87 -7.88
CA GLY A 26 -2.68 1.81 -6.98
C GLY A 26 -2.68 2.19 -5.50
N LEU A 27 -1.78 1.56 -4.74
CA LEU A 27 -1.52 1.88 -3.34
C LEU A 27 -0.07 2.33 -3.14
N ASN A 28 0.11 3.42 -2.38
CA ASN A 28 1.38 3.72 -1.74
C ASN A 28 1.35 3.13 -0.32
N LEU A 29 2.36 2.33 0.01
CA LEU A 29 2.51 1.64 1.27
C LEU A 29 3.74 2.20 1.99
N LEU A 30 3.54 2.93 3.08
CA LEU A 30 4.60 3.27 4.00
C LEU A 30 4.72 2.15 5.02
N VAL A 31 5.87 1.47 5.06
CA VAL A 31 6.07 0.24 5.85
C VAL A 31 7.09 0.47 6.94
N GLY A 32 6.66 0.30 8.19
CA GLY A 32 7.51 0.27 9.37
C GLY A 32 7.64 -1.16 9.88
N ILE A 33 8.87 -1.60 10.11
CA ILE A 33 9.21 -2.90 10.67
C ILE A 33 9.83 -2.67 12.05
N ALA A 34 9.34 -3.38 13.07
CA ALA A 34 9.92 -3.42 14.40
C ALA A 34 10.83 -4.65 14.57
N ASP A 35 11.69 -4.62 15.58
CA ASP A 35 12.57 -5.73 15.97
C ASP A 35 11.82 -6.99 16.42
N THR A 36 10.59 -6.82 16.90
CA THR A 36 9.70 -7.93 17.27
C THR A 36 9.01 -8.60 16.09
N ASP A 37 9.09 -8.03 14.88
CA ASP A 37 8.34 -8.52 13.75
C ASP A 37 8.94 -9.81 13.18
N THR A 38 8.08 -10.75 12.80
CA THR A 38 8.47 -12.07 12.28
C THR A 38 8.06 -12.25 10.82
N GLU A 39 8.60 -13.27 10.15
CA GLU A 39 8.16 -13.65 8.79
C GLU A 39 6.65 -13.94 8.74
N ALA A 40 6.08 -14.53 9.80
CA ALA A 40 4.65 -14.77 9.89
C ALA A 40 3.83 -13.46 9.88
N GLU A 41 4.31 -12.42 10.55
CA GLU A 41 3.67 -11.10 10.55
C GLU A 41 3.82 -10.40 9.19
N LEU A 42 4.98 -10.55 8.54
CA LEU A 42 5.23 -10.05 7.19
C LEU A 42 4.26 -10.68 6.19
N ASP A 43 4.15 -12.01 6.18
CA ASP A 43 3.26 -12.75 5.29
C ASP A 43 1.80 -12.35 5.50
N TRP A 44 1.38 -12.24 6.77
CA TRP A 44 0.03 -11.81 7.10
C TRP A 44 -0.25 -10.37 6.65
N MET A 45 0.67 -9.44 6.89
CA MET A 45 0.51 -8.04 6.51
C MET A 45 0.50 -7.86 4.99
N ALA A 46 1.35 -8.58 4.27
CA ALA A 46 1.39 -8.57 2.81
C ALA A 46 0.04 -9.01 2.22
N ARG A 47 -0.49 -10.16 2.68
CA ARG A 47 -1.82 -10.64 2.27
C ARG A 47 -2.90 -9.62 2.61
N LYS A 48 -2.88 -9.07 3.83
CA LYS A 48 -3.83 -8.05 4.25
C LYS A 48 -3.82 -6.81 3.36
N CYS A 49 -2.65 -6.35 2.92
CA CYS A 49 -2.53 -5.21 2.00
C CYS A 49 -3.07 -5.53 0.60
N LEU A 50 -2.86 -6.75 0.12
CA LEU A 50 -3.32 -7.21 -1.20
C LEU A 50 -4.84 -7.43 -1.24
N ASP A 51 -5.42 -7.93 -0.16
CA ASP A 51 -6.83 -8.31 -0.07
C ASP A 51 -7.75 -7.15 0.35
N LEU A 52 -7.19 -6.05 0.88
CA LEU A 52 -7.98 -4.93 1.39
C LEU A 52 -8.84 -4.29 0.29
N ARG A 53 -10.17 -4.31 0.47
CA ARG A 53 -11.13 -3.78 -0.50
C ARG A 53 -11.21 -2.25 -0.42
N LEU A 54 -10.24 -1.58 -1.01
CA LEU A 54 -10.10 -0.12 -0.96
C LEU A 54 -10.61 0.60 -2.21
N PHE A 55 -10.92 -0.11 -3.30
CA PHE A 55 -11.31 0.50 -4.56
C PHE A 55 -12.81 0.38 -4.81
N PRO A 56 -13.40 1.33 -5.54
CA PRO A 56 -14.80 1.24 -5.89
C PRO A 56 -15.05 0.14 -6.93
N GLY A 57 -16.23 -0.47 -6.86
CA GLY A 57 -16.72 -1.40 -7.85
C GLY A 57 -17.40 -0.71 -9.02
N THR A 58 -17.93 -1.51 -9.94
CA THR A 58 -18.61 -1.05 -11.15
C THR A 58 -20.09 -0.74 -10.93
N ASP A 59 -20.67 -1.25 -9.84
CA ASP A 59 -22.10 -1.21 -9.58
C ASP A 59 -22.42 -0.15 -8.53
N THR A 60 -22.73 1.06 -9.01
CA THR A 60 -23.30 2.20 -8.26
C THR A 60 -22.38 2.95 -7.29
N SER A 61 -22.72 4.20 -6.98
CA SER A 61 -21.95 5.11 -6.12
C SER A 61 -21.84 4.69 -4.65
N SER A 62 -22.65 3.72 -4.21
CA SER A 62 -22.59 3.15 -2.86
C SER A 62 -21.45 2.13 -2.68
N ASP A 63 -20.83 1.66 -3.77
CA ASP A 63 -19.87 0.56 -3.73
C ASP A 63 -18.41 1.06 -3.66
N ARG A 64 -18.09 1.92 -2.68
CA ARG A 64 -16.78 2.61 -2.61
C ARG A 64 -15.61 1.76 -2.11
N PHE A 65 -15.90 0.61 -1.49
CA PHE A 65 -14.94 -0.28 -0.81
C PHE A 65 -15.20 -1.75 -1.17
N SER A 66 -14.99 -2.10 -2.43
CA SER A 66 -15.42 -3.40 -2.95
C SER A 66 -14.43 -4.10 -3.86
N LYS A 67 -13.35 -3.45 -4.26
CA LYS A 67 -12.29 -4.14 -4.99
C LYS A 67 -10.97 -4.01 -4.25
N SER A 68 -10.24 -5.12 -4.18
CA SER A 68 -8.86 -5.15 -3.73
C SER A 68 -7.93 -4.56 -4.81
N ILE A 69 -6.66 -4.37 -4.46
CA ILE A 69 -5.66 -3.91 -5.45
C ILE A 69 -5.47 -4.95 -6.57
N GLN A 70 -5.56 -6.23 -6.24
CA GLN A 70 -5.43 -7.33 -7.19
C GLN A 70 -6.60 -7.36 -8.18
N GLU A 71 -7.83 -7.18 -7.70
CA GLU A 71 -9.04 -7.18 -8.54
C GLU A 71 -9.08 -6.04 -9.57
N ILE A 72 -8.38 -4.93 -9.30
CA ILE A 72 -8.25 -3.81 -10.24
C ILE A 72 -6.97 -3.86 -11.07
N ASN A 73 -6.13 -4.91 -10.92
CA ASN A 73 -4.79 -5.01 -11.50
C ASN A 73 -3.95 -3.73 -11.26
N GLY A 74 -4.06 -3.17 -10.05
CA GLY A 74 -3.39 -1.93 -9.71
C GLY A 74 -1.96 -2.17 -9.22
N GLU A 75 -1.22 -1.08 -9.12
CA GLU A 75 0.21 -1.11 -8.81
C GLU A 75 0.48 -0.81 -7.32
N LEU A 76 1.66 -1.21 -6.84
CA LEU A 76 2.10 -0.95 -5.47
C LEU A 76 3.43 -0.20 -5.47
N LEU A 77 3.52 0.84 -4.63
CA LEU A 77 4.78 1.50 -4.31
C LEU A 77 5.04 1.33 -2.83
N VAL A 78 6.08 0.59 -2.49
CA VAL A 78 6.42 0.21 -1.11
C VAL A 78 7.64 1.02 -0.67
N VAL A 79 7.48 1.78 0.41
CA VAL A 79 8.52 2.69 0.92
C VAL A 79 8.78 2.38 2.39
N SER A 80 10.05 2.18 2.75
CA SER A 80 10.46 1.99 4.14
C SER A 80 10.23 3.29 4.94
N GLN A 81 9.53 3.19 6.06
CA GLN A 81 9.15 4.32 6.90
C GLN A 81 9.28 3.97 8.39
N PHE A 82 10.48 4.09 8.94
CA PHE A 82 10.76 3.75 10.34
C PHE A 82 9.99 4.63 11.34
N THR A 83 9.64 5.88 10.96
CA THR A 83 8.95 6.82 11.84
C THR A 83 7.52 6.41 12.19
N LEU A 84 6.96 5.37 11.58
CA LEU A 84 5.65 4.82 11.98
C LEU A 84 5.65 4.25 13.41
N TYR A 85 6.82 4.04 13.99
CA TYR A 85 7.02 3.66 15.40
C TYR A 85 7.56 4.81 16.27
N GLY A 86 7.56 6.05 15.77
CA GLY A 86 7.90 7.21 16.58
C GLY A 86 6.78 7.55 17.56
N ASP A 87 7.18 7.90 18.79
CA ASP A 87 6.34 8.51 19.84
C ASP A 87 6.62 10.02 19.94
#